data_AF-X1MVM0-F1
#
_entry.id   AF-X1MVM0-F1
#
_cell.length_a   1.000
_cell.length_b   1.000
_cell.length_c   1.000
_cell.angle_alpha   90.00
_cell.angle_beta   90.00
_cell.angle_gamma   90.00
#
_symmetry.space_group_name_H-M   'P 1'
#
loop_
_entity.id
_entity.type
_entity.pdbx_description
1 polymer ?
#
loop_
_entity_poly.entity_id
_entity_poly.type
_entity_poly.pdbx_seq_one_letter_code
_entity_poly.pdbx_strand_id
1 'polypeptide(L)'
;WLCEVDDIVKAVTVSAWQDMWTLLLTVPDIAVLPDRVTLEYDGPNENLQIAWGKQWEPWGPIVSVELPPVYTTRTFSTGPAQQDDVDVSNVNILFLNCAANDITISGFVGGVDGQVLHIAKICAAVQDVKLLHNSAASTQRLFLHAGGDETLRGEYGGWIFACDGSNWYDISHAKHV
;
A
#
# COMPACT_ATOMS: atom_id res chain seq x y z
N TRP A 1 30.29 7.63 -0.08
CA TRP A 1 29.00 8.19 0.31
C TRP A 1 29.15 8.71 1.72
N LEU A 2 28.87 9.99 1.94
CA LEU A 2 28.68 10.57 3.26
C LEU A 2 27.17 10.76 3.42
N CYS A 3 26.58 10.14 4.44
CA CYS A 3 25.14 10.28 4.70
C CYS A 3 24.98 11.01 6.02
N GLU A 4 24.21 12.09 6.04
CA GLU A 4 23.81 12.79 7.25
C GLU A 4 22.34 12.53 7.51
N VAL A 5 22.02 12.12 8.73
CA VAL A 5 20.67 11.83 9.19
C VAL A 5 20.40 12.78 10.35
N ASP A 6 19.48 13.73 10.19
CA ASP A 6 19.20 14.80 11.16
C ASP A 6 20.47 15.51 11.67
N ASP A 7 21.35 15.91 10.74
CA ASP A 7 22.64 16.58 11.00
C ASP A 7 23.69 15.69 11.71
N ILE A 8 23.46 14.37 11.78
CA ILE A 8 24.40 13.40 12.31
C ILE A 8 24.97 12.56 11.16
N VAL A 9 26.29 12.60 10.97
CA VAL A 9 26.98 11.75 9.98
C VAL A 9 26.82 10.27 10.34
N LYS A 10 26.34 9.49 9.38
CA LYS A 10 26.16 8.03 9.45
C LYS A 10 26.90 7.35 8.30
N ALA A 11 27.49 6.20 8.58
CA ALA A 11 28.18 5.41 7.58
C ALA A 11 27.16 4.59 6.76
N VAL A 12 27.31 4.64 5.43
CA VAL A 12 26.65 3.68 4.54
C VAL A 12 27.40 2.35 4.62
N THR A 13 26.73 1.28 5.04
CA THR A 13 27.37 -0.03 5.24
C THR A 13 27.21 -0.98 4.07
N VAL A 14 26.18 -0.78 3.25
CA VAL A 14 25.93 -1.57 2.03
C VAL A 14 25.53 -0.64 0.89
N SER A 15 26.06 -0.92 -0.31
CA SER A 15 25.62 -0.30 -1.56
C SER A 15 25.38 -1.38 -2.61
N ALA A 16 24.19 -1.45 -3.18
CA ALA A 16 23.82 -2.45 -4.19
C ALA A 16 23.00 -1.82 -5.32
N TRP A 17 23.40 -2.05 -6.57
CA TRP A 17 22.60 -1.65 -7.73
C TRP A 17 21.34 -2.51 -7.80
N GLN A 18 20.18 -1.86 -7.88
CA GLN A 18 18.89 -2.52 -8.07
C GLN A 18 18.58 -2.69 -9.56
N ASP A 19 19.01 -1.72 -10.37
CA ASP A 19 18.91 -1.74 -11.83
C ASP A 19 19.99 -0.83 -12.46
N MET A 20 19.88 -0.54 -13.76
CA MET A 20 20.83 0.26 -14.53
C MET A 20 20.93 1.74 -14.08
N TRP A 21 19.96 2.22 -13.31
CA TRP A 21 19.84 3.62 -12.89
C TRP A 21 19.61 3.80 -11.38
N THR A 22 19.32 2.72 -10.65
CA THR A 22 18.94 2.77 -9.23
C THR A 22 19.98 2.10 -8.34
N LEU A 23 20.49 2.84 -7.35
CA LEU A 23 21.41 2.34 -6.32
C LEU A 23 20.74 2.35 -4.95
N LEU A 24 20.68 1.20 -4.29
CA LEU A 24 20.24 1.07 -2.91
C LEU A 24 21.42 1.25 -1.96
N LEU A 25 21.30 2.18 -1.01
CA LEU A 25 22.27 2.40 0.07
C LEU A 25 21.62 2.05 1.41
N THR A 26 22.32 1.28 2.24
CA THR A 26 21.85 0.91 3.58
C THR A 26 22.65 1.65 4.64
N VAL A 27 21.93 2.33 5.53
CA VAL A 27 22.48 2.97 6.73
C VAL A 27 21.86 2.28 7.95
N PRO A 28 22.64 1.58 8.79
CA PRO A 28 22.11 0.86 9.94
C PRO A 28 21.86 1.81 11.12
N ASP A 29 21.22 1.28 12.17
CA ASP A 29 21.07 1.94 13.47
C ASP A 29 20.34 3.29 13.44
N ILE A 30 19.35 3.42 12.55
CA ILE A 30 18.38 4.51 12.55
C ILE A 30 17.20 4.09 13.43
N ALA A 31 17.18 4.58 14.67
CA ALA A 31 16.23 4.14 15.70
C ALA A 31 14.81 4.72 15.51
N VAL A 32 14.69 5.85 14.82
CA VAL A 32 13.44 6.56 14.54
C VAL A 32 13.53 7.10 13.12
N LEU A 33 12.39 7.22 12.43
CA LEU A 33 12.33 7.84 11.10
C LEU A 33 12.89 9.27 11.19
N PRO A 34 13.91 9.61 10.38
CA PRO A 34 14.53 10.93 10.44
C PRO A 34 13.68 11.99 9.73
N ASP A 35 13.76 13.22 10.22
CA ASP A 35 13.10 14.37 9.61
C ASP A 35 13.82 14.79 8.32
N ARG A 36 15.14 14.57 8.24
CA ARG A 36 15.97 14.87 7.09
C ARG A 36 17.09 13.87 6.88
N VAL A 37 17.30 13.50 5.62
CA VAL A 37 18.49 12.74 5.19
C VAL A 37 19.17 13.50 4.07
N THR A 38 20.48 13.74 4.22
CA THR A 38 21.33 14.36 3.20
C THR A 38 22.37 13.34 2.76
N LEU A 39 22.46 13.07 1.46
CA LEU A 39 23.48 12.19 0.90
C LEU A 39 24.47 13.02 0.09
N GLU A 40 25.71 13.07 0.56
CA GLU A 40 26.83 13.67 -0.15
C GLU A 40 27.68 12.57 -0.80
N TYR A 41 28.08 12.83 -2.03
CA TYR A 41 29.00 12.00 -2.78
C TYR A 41 30.15 12.89 -3.23
N ASP A 42 31.39 12.41 -3.11
CA ASP A 42 32.65 13.15 -3.36
C ASP A 42 32.89 13.52 -4.84
N GLY A 43 31.83 13.67 -5.62
CA GLY A 43 31.86 13.93 -7.05
C GLY A 43 31.82 12.65 -7.89
N PRO A 44 31.43 12.76 -9.17
CA PRO A 44 31.31 11.61 -10.06
C PRO A 44 32.62 10.83 -10.12
N ASN A 45 32.57 9.51 -9.93
CA ASN A 45 33.69 8.64 -10.28
C ASN A 45 34.05 8.91 -11.74
N GLU A 46 35.32 9.17 -12.03
CA GLU A 46 35.82 9.45 -13.39
C GLU A 46 35.47 8.36 -14.43
N ASN A 47 35.11 7.16 -13.95
CA ASN A 47 34.70 6.02 -14.77
C ASN A 47 33.17 5.87 -14.92
N LEU A 48 32.34 6.68 -14.24
CA LEU A 48 30.88 6.67 -14.37
C LEU A 48 30.46 7.56 -15.55
N GLN A 49 30.44 6.99 -16.75
CA GLN A 49 29.88 7.62 -17.95
C GLN A 49 28.46 7.10 -18.20
N ILE A 50 27.49 7.99 -18.40
CA ILE A 50 26.19 7.60 -18.99
C ILE A 50 26.33 7.46 -20.50
N ALA A 51 25.49 6.64 -21.13
CA ALA A 51 25.52 6.31 -22.56
C ALA A 51 25.41 7.52 -23.54
N TRP A 52 25.24 8.74 -23.00
CA TRP A 52 25.03 9.98 -23.77
C TRP A 52 26.12 11.03 -23.54
N GLY A 53 27.23 10.69 -22.87
CA GLY A 53 28.39 11.59 -22.70
C GLY A 53 28.12 12.87 -21.90
N LYS A 54 27.01 12.93 -21.16
CA LYS A 54 26.69 14.05 -20.26
C LYS A 54 27.20 13.74 -18.86
N GLN A 55 27.89 14.71 -18.27
CA GLN A 55 28.35 14.69 -16.88
C GLN A 55 27.14 14.88 -15.96
N TRP A 56 27.09 14.18 -14.82
CA TRP A 56 26.12 14.45 -13.76
C TRP A 56 26.20 15.92 -13.37
N GLU A 57 25.11 16.68 -13.50
CA GLU A 57 25.08 18.05 -12.99
C GLU A 57 25.05 18.03 -11.45
N PRO A 58 25.73 18.99 -10.80
CA PRO A 58 25.69 19.08 -9.36
C PRO A 58 24.32 19.56 -8.86
N TRP A 59 23.68 18.68 -8.09
CA TRP A 59 22.84 18.97 -6.93
C TRP A 59 21.38 19.43 -7.13
N GLY A 60 20.54 18.79 -6.32
CA GLY A 60 19.38 19.37 -5.64
C GLY A 60 19.17 18.59 -4.34
N PRO A 61 18.53 19.17 -3.30
CA PRO A 61 18.13 18.40 -2.12
C PRO A 61 17.32 17.19 -2.59
N ILE A 62 17.77 15.97 -2.26
CA ILE A 62 16.90 14.80 -2.32
C ILE A 62 15.93 14.99 -1.17
N VAL A 63 14.85 15.72 -1.43
CA VAL A 63 13.70 15.71 -0.56
C VAL A 63 13.28 14.24 -0.50
N SER A 64 13.28 13.68 0.71
CA SER A 64 12.42 12.55 1.05
C SER A 64 11.00 13.03 0.79
N VAL A 65 10.59 13.05 -0.47
CA VAL A 65 9.21 13.30 -0.81
C VAL A 65 8.54 11.99 -0.50
N GLU A 66 7.65 12.02 0.50
CA GLU A 66 6.54 11.09 0.51
C GLU A 66 5.93 11.21 -0.88
N LEU A 67 6.14 10.20 -1.74
CA LEU A 67 5.55 10.20 -3.08
C LEU A 67 4.06 10.49 -2.86
N PRO A 68 3.48 11.51 -3.55
CA PRO A 68 2.06 11.83 -3.39
C PRO A 68 1.28 10.53 -3.50
N PRO A 69 0.19 10.33 -2.73
CA PRO A 69 -0.38 9.00 -2.49
C PRO A 69 -0.48 8.27 -3.82
N VAL A 70 0.44 7.33 -4.05
CA VAL A 70 0.37 6.47 -5.20
C VAL A 70 -0.86 5.67 -4.89
N TYR A 71 -1.97 5.96 -5.56
CA TYR A 71 -3.20 5.19 -5.40
C TYR A 71 -2.87 3.76 -5.83
N THR A 72 -2.47 2.95 -4.86
CA THR A 72 -2.08 1.58 -5.10
C THR A 72 -3.35 0.77 -5.22
N THR A 73 -3.52 0.15 -6.37
CA THR A 73 -4.66 -0.69 -6.66
C THR A 73 -4.27 -2.14 -6.57
N ARG A 74 -5.13 -2.99 -6.01
CA ARG A 74 -5.02 -4.44 -6.07
C ARG A 74 -6.28 -5.01 -6.66
N THR A 75 -6.15 -6.03 -7.53
CA THR A 75 -7.29 -6.82 -7.97
C THR A 75 -7.30 -8.14 -7.22
N PHE A 76 -8.45 -8.48 -6.64
CA PHE A 76 -8.68 -9.72 -5.93
C PHE A 76 -9.72 -10.56 -6.67
N SER A 77 -9.36 -11.82 -6.94
CA SER A 77 -10.20 -12.80 -7.61
C SER A 77 -9.86 -14.18 -7.03
N THR A 78 -10.67 -14.67 -6.10
CA THR A 78 -10.55 -16.04 -5.54
C THR A 78 -11.84 -16.82 -5.73
N GLY A 79 -11.79 -18.13 -5.46
CA GLY A 79 -12.94 -19.04 -5.56
C GLY A 79 -13.96 -18.89 -4.41
N PRO A 80 -14.96 -19.80 -4.33
CA PRO A 80 -16.11 -19.69 -3.42
C PRO A 80 -15.77 -19.88 -1.93
N ALA A 81 -14.52 -20.23 -1.61
CA ALA A 81 -14.09 -20.34 -0.23
C ALA A 81 -13.97 -18.94 0.39
N GLN A 82 -14.46 -18.81 1.62
CA GLN A 82 -14.29 -17.63 2.44
C GLN A 82 -12.80 -17.25 2.57
N GLN A 83 -12.54 -15.95 2.51
CA GLN A 83 -11.20 -15.36 2.57
C GLN A 83 -11.10 -14.57 3.87
N ASP A 84 -10.32 -15.07 4.81
CA ASP A 84 -10.30 -14.53 6.17
C ASP A 84 -9.39 -13.32 6.35
N ASP A 85 -8.31 -13.26 5.57
CA ASP A 85 -7.25 -12.25 5.70
C ASP A 85 -6.80 -11.79 4.30
N VAL A 86 -7.65 -11.05 3.59
CA VAL A 86 -7.25 -10.44 2.32
C VAL A 86 -6.22 -9.34 2.59
N ASP A 87 -5.02 -9.50 2.03
CA ASP A 87 -3.93 -8.56 2.25
C ASP A 87 -4.17 -7.22 1.52
N VAL A 88 -4.10 -6.14 2.28
CA VAL A 88 -4.33 -4.75 1.83
C VAL A 88 -3.17 -3.83 2.24
N SER A 89 -1.99 -4.40 2.49
CA SER A 89 -0.75 -3.67 2.76
C SER A 89 -0.45 -2.70 1.62
N ASN A 90 -0.34 -1.40 1.93
CA ASN A 90 -0.15 -0.36 0.93
C ASN A 90 -1.17 -0.46 -0.22
N VAL A 91 -2.47 -0.64 0.07
CA VAL A 91 -3.55 -0.64 -0.92
C VAL A 91 -4.54 0.47 -0.61
N ASN A 92 -4.82 1.34 -1.58
CA ASN A 92 -5.88 2.35 -1.49
C ASN A 92 -7.19 1.88 -2.13
N ILE A 93 -7.10 1.08 -3.20
CA ILE A 93 -8.27 0.60 -3.94
C ILE A 93 -8.17 -0.90 -4.15
N LEU A 94 -9.13 -1.65 -3.64
CA LEU A 94 -9.28 -3.08 -3.87
C LEU A 94 -10.39 -3.33 -4.89
N PHE A 95 -10.01 -3.78 -6.08
CA PHE A 95 -10.94 -4.22 -7.10
C PHE A 95 -11.31 -5.69 -6.88
N LEU A 96 -12.60 -5.96 -6.73
CA LEU A 96 -13.12 -7.32 -6.61
C LEU A 96 -13.60 -7.80 -7.99
N ASN A 97 -12.92 -8.82 -8.51
CA ASN A 97 -13.25 -9.47 -9.76
C ASN A 97 -13.83 -10.87 -9.51
N CYS A 98 -15.14 -10.91 -9.34
CA CYS A 98 -15.97 -12.10 -9.16
C CYS A 98 -16.42 -12.77 -10.48
N ALA A 99 -15.80 -12.48 -11.63
CA ALA A 99 -16.31 -12.95 -12.94
C ALA A 99 -16.41 -14.48 -13.07
N ALA A 100 -15.70 -15.24 -12.23
CA ALA A 100 -15.69 -16.69 -12.23
C ALA A 100 -16.48 -17.33 -11.08
N ASN A 101 -16.53 -16.69 -9.90
CA ASN A 101 -17.12 -17.25 -8.68
C ASN A 101 -17.61 -16.13 -7.76
N ASP A 102 -18.52 -16.48 -6.85
CA ASP A 102 -18.86 -15.63 -5.71
C ASP A 102 -17.62 -15.42 -4.84
N ILE A 103 -17.50 -14.23 -4.25
CA ILE A 103 -16.41 -13.85 -3.36
C ILE A 103 -17.00 -13.61 -1.97
N THR A 104 -16.45 -14.28 -0.96
CA THR A 104 -16.75 -14.00 0.45
C THR A 104 -15.47 -13.58 1.17
N ILE A 105 -15.45 -12.38 1.74
CA ILE A 105 -14.33 -11.85 2.52
C ILE A 105 -14.81 -11.66 3.96
N SER A 106 -14.07 -12.19 4.91
CA SER A 106 -14.39 -12.07 6.33
C SER A 106 -13.51 -11.07 7.08
N GLY A 107 -12.36 -10.72 6.49
CA GLY A 107 -11.46 -9.69 7.00
C GLY A 107 -10.26 -9.39 6.11
N PHE A 108 -9.41 -8.51 6.63
CA PHE A 108 -8.21 -8.01 5.97
C PHE A 108 -6.97 -8.27 6.82
N VAL A 109 -5.80 -8.11 6.20
CA VAL A 109 -4.50 -8.08 6.88
C VAL A 109 -3.60 -7.01 6.26
N GLY A 110 -2.66 -6.49 7.03
CA GLY A 110 -1.72 -5.47 6.54
C GLY A 110 -2.28 -4.05 6.52
N GLY A 111 -3.49 -3.84 7.04
CA GLY A 111 -4.03 -2.52 7.30
C GLY A 111 -3.22 -1.77 8.36
N VAL A 112 -2.96 -0.49 8.11
CA VAL A 112 -2.30 0.41 9.07
C VAL A 112 -3.28 1.45 9.59
N ASP A 113 -3.03 1.96 10.80
CA ASP A 113 -3.86 3.01 11.41
C ASP A 113 -3.99 4.23 10.47
N GLY A 114 -5.22 4.73 10.32
CA GLY A 114 -5.55 5.83 9.43
C GLY A 114 -5.68 5.45 7.94
N GLN A 115 -5.43 4.19 7.55
CA GLN A 115 -5.59 3.77 6.16
C GLN A 115 -7.06 3.81 5.74
N VAL A 116 -7.32 4.38 4.55
CA VAL A 116 -8.63 4.34 3.89
C VAL A 116 -8.55 3.41 2.69
N LEU A 117 -9.47 2.44 2.64
CA LEU A 117 -9.59 1.46 1.58
C LEU A 117 -10.91 1.65 0.84
N HIS A 118 -10.83 1.91 -0.46
CA HIS A 118 -11.98 1.86 -1.35
C HIS A 118 -12.07 0.46 -1.94
N ILE A 119 -13.26 -0.13 -1.90
CA ILE A 119 -13.52 -1.45 -2.49
C ILE A 119 -14.52 -1.27 -3.61
N ALA A 120 -14.22 -1.81 -4.79
CA ALA A 120 -15.10 -1.74 -5.95
C ALA A 120 -15.25 -3.09 -6.62
N LYS A 121 -16.49 -3.54 -6.80
CA LYS A 121 -16.81 -4.72 -7.62
C LYS A 121 -16.75 -4.34 -9.09
N ILE A 122 -15.87 -4.99 -9.86
CA ILE A 122 -15.63 -4.70 -11.29
C ILE A 122 -16.12 -5.79 -12.26
N CYS A 123 -16.54 -6.93 -11.73
CA CYS A 123 -17.09 -8.06 -12.47
C CYS A 123 -18.56 -7.83 -12.87
N ALA A 124 -18.96 -8.45 -13.99
CA ALA A 124 -20.34 -8.45 -14.46
C ALA A 124 -21.34 -8.97 -13.40
N ALA A 125 -22.58 -8.54 -13.56
CA ALA A 125 -23.70 -8.62 -12.63
C ALA A 125 -24.27 -10.04 -12.34
N VAL A 126 -23.46 -11.11 -12.33
CA VAL A 126 -23.97 -12.48 -12.10
C VAL A 126 -23.54 -13.07 -10.75
N GLN A 127 -22.31 -12.80 -10.32
CA GLN A 127 -21.78 -13.34 -9.07
C GLN A 127 -21.87 -12.31 -7.93
N ASP A 128 -22.01 -12.85 -6.73
CA ASP A 128 -22.18 -12.09 -5.50
C ASP A 128 -20.83 -11.80 -4.84
N VAL A 129 -20.76 -10.63 -4.20
CA VAL A 129 -19.66 -10.28 -3.30
C VAL A 129 -20.24 -10.07 -1.92
N LYS A 130 -19.78 -10.87 -0.96
CA LYS A 130 -20.20 -10.82 0.44
C LYS A 130 -19.05 -10.41 1.35
N LEU A 131 -19.31 -9.44 2.22
CA LEU A 131 -18.44 -9.09 3.35
C LEU A 131 -19.08 -9.62 4.65
N LEU A 132 -18.29 -10.30 5.49
CA LEU A 132 -18.78 -10.81 6.78
C LEU A 132 -18.52 -9.82 7.90
N HIS A 133 -19.54 -9.57 8.72
CA HIS A 133 -19.42 -8.69 9.86
C HIS A 133 -18.73 -9.38 11.04
N ASN A 134 -17.69 -8.74 11.60
CA ASN A 134 -17.03 -9.11 12.85
C ASN A 134 -16.68 -10.62 12.92
N SER A 135 -16.12 -11.15 11.84
CA SER A 135 -15.70 -12.54 11.75
C SER A 135 -14.58 -12.83 12.76
N ALA A 136 -14.76 -13.87 13.59
CA ALA A 136 -13.71 -14.30 14.52
C ALA A 136 -12.53 -15.02 13.83
N ALA A 137 -12.68 -15.40 12.56
CA ALA A 137 -11.64 -16.06 11.78
C ALA A 137 -10.57 -15.08 11.27
N SER A 138 -10.88 -13.78 11.25
CA SER A 138 -10.02 -12.74 10.67
C SER A 138 -9.10 -12.07 11.67
N THR A 139 -7.93 -11.69 11.19
CA THR A 139 -6.93 -10.90 11.90
C THR A 139 -7.40 -9.46 12.08
N GLN A 140 -7.75 -8.76 10.99
CA GLN A 140 -8.39 -7.44 11.05
C GLN A 140 -9.83 -7.55 10.56
N ARG A 141 -10.77 -7.32 11.49
CA ARG A 141 -12.20 -7.62 11.25
C ARG A 141 -12.92 -6.47 10.57
N LEU A 142 -14.04 -6.78 9.92
CA LEU A 142 -14.88 -5.80 9.24
C LEU A 142 -16.10 -5.44 10.09
N PHE A 143 -16.27 -4.16 10.39
CA PHE A 143 -17.44 -3.60 11.03
C PHE A 143 -18.29 -2.87 9.99
N LEU A 144 -19.35 -3.56 9.55
CA LEU A 144 -20.30 -3.07 8.54
C LEU A 144 -21.39 -2.24 9.20
N HIS A 145 -21.94 -1.29 8.46
CA HIS A 145 -22.81 -0.25 9.01
C HIS A 145 -24.08 -0.82 9.68
N ALA A 146 -24.69 -1.85 9.11
CA ALA A 146 -25.91 -2.47 9.65
C ALA A 146 -25.65 -3.45 10.82
N GLY A 147 -24.39 -3.69 11.21
CA GLY A 147 -24.03 -4.69 12.23
C GLY A 147 -24.31 -6.14 11.81
N GLY A 148 -24.37 -6.39 10.50
CA GLY A 148 -24.57 -7.72 9.91
C GLY A 148 -23.86 -7.82 8.56
N ASP A 149 -23.79 -9.04 8.03
CA ASP A 149 -23.16 -9.31 6.73
C ASP A 149 -23.83 -8.50 5.62
N GLU A 150 -23.03 -8.00 4.68
CA GLU A 150 -23.52 -7.28 3.51
C GLU A 150 -23.15 -8.02 2.23
N THR A 151 -24.04 -7.95 1.23
CA THR A 151 -23.85 -8.64 -0.04
C THR A 151 -24.31 -7.75 -1.18
N LEU A 152 -23.43 -7.53 -2.16
CA LEU A 152 -23.80 -6.99 -3.47
C LEU A 152 -24.28 -8.14 -4.34
N ARG A 153 -25.58 -8.13 -4.69
CA ARG A 153 -26.25 -9.28 -5.33
C ARG A 153 -26.42 -9.07 -6.83
N GLY A 154 -25.46 -9.56 -7.61
CA GLY A 154 -25.49 -9.38 -9.06
C GLY A 154 -25.54 -7.91 -9.50
N GLU A 155 -24.95 -6.98 -8.74
CA GLU A 155 -24.94 -5.54 -9.05
C GLU A 155 -23.52 -4.98 -9.04
N TYR A 156 -23.33 -3.76 -9.54
CA TYR A 156 -22.10 -3.01 -9.33
C TYR A 156 -22.22 -2.21 -8.02
N GLY A 157 -21.12 -2.05 -7.31
CA GLY A 157 -21.12 -1.37 -6.03
C GLY A 157 -19.78 -1.50 -5.33
N GLY A 158 -19.74 -1.06 -4.07
CA GLY A 158 -18.52 -1.03 -3.30
C GLY A 158 -18.74 -0.53 -1.88
N TRP A 159 -17.64 -0.46 -1.16
CA TRP A 159 -17.57 0.01 0.22
C TRP A 159 -16.36 0.94 0.39
N ILE A 160 -16.37 1.73 1.45
CA ILE A 160 -15.25 2.57 1.85
C ILE A 160 -14.99 2.25 3.32
N PHE A 161 -13.78 1.80 3.63
CA PHE A 161 -13.39 1.44 4.99
C PHE A 161 -12.28 2.36 5.51
N ALA A 162 -12.30 2.62 6.81
CA ALA A 162 -11.18 3.21 7.56
C ALA A 162 -10.60 2.17 8.55
N CYS A 163 -9.28 2.10 8.65
CA CYS A 163 -8.57 1.23 9.59
C CYS A 163 -8.12 2.00 10.84
N ASP A 164 -8.28 1.39 12.02
CA ASP A 164 -7.77 1.89 13.31
C ASP A 164 -6.45 1.19 13.74
N GLY A 165 -5.81 0.49 12.80
CA GLY A 165 -4.65 -0.37 13.02
C GLY A 165 -5.00 -1.79 13.50
N SER A 166 -6.22 -2.04 13.97
CA SER A 166 -6.68 -3.35 14.44
C SER A 166 -7.79 -3.93 13.57
N ASN A 167 -8.76 -3.11 13.16
CA ASN A 167 -9.96 -3.51 12.44
C ASN A 167 -10.34 -2.43 11.42
N TRP A 168 -11.36 -2.74 10.63
CA TRP A 168 -11.86 -1.90 9.54
C TRP A 168 -13.31 -1.54 9.77
N TYR A 169 -13.64 -0.27 9.58
CA TYR A 169 -14.97 0.29 9.81
C TYR A 169 -15.52 0.85 8.50
N ASP A 170 -16.70 0.37 8.11
CA ASP A 170 -17.39 0.90 6.96
C ASP A 170 -17.85 2.34 7.23
N ILE A 171 -17.39 3.26 6.40
CA ILE A 171 -17.70 4.69 6.42
C ILE A 171 -18.42 5.14 5.15
N SER A 172 -18.84 4.20 4.31
CA SER A 172 -19.47 4.50 3.02
C SER A 172 -20.89 5.06 3.13
N HIS A 173 -21.40 5.32 4.35
CA HIS A 173 -22.78 5.67 4.69
C HIS A 173 -23.48 6.53 3.63
N ALA A 174 -24.03 5.84 2.64
CA ALA A 174 -25.08 6.30 1.77
C ALA A 174 -26.30 5.52 2.23
N LYS A 175 -27.16 6.18 3.02
CA LYS A 175 -28.47 5.63 3.34
C LYS A 175 -29.18 5.37 2.01
N HIS A 176 -29.27 4.11 1.59
CA HIS A 176 -30.22 3.71 0.56
C HIS A 176 -31.59 3.79 1.24
N VAL A 177 -32.25 4.94 1.06
CA VAL A 177 -33.60 5.22 1.56
C VAL A 177 -34.62 4.51 0.69
#